data_AF-A0A1G1CGJ6-F1
#
_entry.id   AF-A0A1G1CGJ6-F1
#
_cell.length_a   1.000
_cell.length_b   1.000
_cell.length_c   1.000
_cell.angle_alpha   90.00
_cell.angle_beta   90.00
_cell.angle_gamma   90.00
#
_symmetry.space_group_name_H-M   'P 1'
#
loop_
_entity.id
_entity.type
_entity.pdbx_description
1 polymer ?
#
loop_
_entity_poly.entity_id
_entity_poly.type
_entity_poly.pdbx_seq_one_letter_code
_entity_poly.pdbx_strand_id
1 'polypeptide(L)'
;MEVDLSTDEKLSLWRRALLLIGIETGPRRGWRAHIRPRFFLLLLGIVALGFVGLVGFAAYSTSPSFCKSCHIMQPYYDAWATSKHSMVPCVDCHYPASTPRTLLWKKFQAMSQVAKYVTRTYSSKPFAEVDDSSCLRKGCHSTRLLQGRVVSAKGVLFDHRPHLEGVRYGRQLRCVSCHSQIAIGRHIEVAWDTCYLCHLKDRTSGRKIEPLGGCQGCHLLPDREIKVQNVTYNHKEFLAQHPVACESCHQDVVQGTGEVTQDRCFTCHNEPKKLERIGDIQFLHQNHVTKHNTACFHCHRELRHVVTAAGTKKLNYDCTLCHTDMHDLQREFYRGVGAKGVPPMPSPMYLSNVDCVGCHLEKKQTEVDVGEATTYVGNEKGCVDCHGQAYLGILPETQKLVDETAAKLEAKLEELKKATATATDPALSREANDAVHDATFNLRFIIKSRGVHNIYYAAQILRATDASLTGVAEKLKAKVDDLSELPVISGAFCATMCHGKVGVKVPAETVKFRGKDMPHKQHIDDGQACNVCHTFGVHKDVKLKPIAVCKQCHEDMQEDPEPEKVEDK
;
A
#
# COMPACT_ATOMS: atom_id res chain seq x y z
N MET A 1 -17.20 56.04 -87.02
CA MET A 1 -18.57 56.53 -86.78
C MET A 1 -18.75 56.50 -85.28
N GLU A 2 -18.63 57.68 -84.68
CA GLU A 2 -18.79 57.92 -83.24
C GLU A 2 -20.13 57.37 -82.77
N VAL A 3 -20.10 56.52 -81.73
CA VAL A 3 -21.32 56.11 -81.04
C VAL A 3 -21.44 56.97 -79.79
N ASP A 4 -22.35 57.92 -79.95
CA ASP A 4 -22.99 58.83 -79.00
C ASP A 4 -23.03 58.33 -77.54
N LEU A 5 -22.43 59.15 -76.66
CA LEU A 5 -22.50 59.08 -75.21
C LEU A 5 -23.77 59.79 -74.72
N SER A 6 -24.96 59.19 -74.84
CA SER A 6 -26.16 59.77 -74.18
C SER A 6 -27.34 58.79 -73.99
N THR A 7 -27.20 57.75 -73.17
CA THR A 7 -28.37 57.20 -72.44
C THR A 7 -27.94 56.69 -71.07
N ASP A 8 -28.04 57.58 -70.07
CA ASP A 8 -28.01 57.21 -68.65
C ASP A 8 -29.33 56.54 -68.26
N GLU A 9 -29.63 55.37 -68.86
CA GLU A 9 -30.65 54.48 -68.32
C GLU A 9 -30.00 53.79 -67.12
N LYS A 10 -30.20 54.35 -65.92
CA LYS A 10 -29.67 53.80 -64.66
C LYS A 10 -30.01 52.32 -64.58
N LEU A 11 -29.08 51.46 -65.00
CA LEU A 11 -29.17 50.02 -64.81
C LEU A 11 -29.56 49.78 -63.36
N SER A 12 -30.66 49.07 -63.15
CA SER A 12 -31.12 48.74 -61.81
C SER A 12 -29.98 48.10 -61.01
N LEU A 13 -29.93 48.36 -59.70
CA LEU A 13 -28.87 47.86 -58.82
C LEU A 13 -28.58 46.37 -59.02
N TRP A 14 -29.61 45.56 -59.24
CA TRP A 14 -29.47 44.13 -59.50
C TRP A 14 -28.80 43.80 -60.85
N ARG A 15 -29.04 44.59 -61.91
CA ARG A 15 -28.36 44.37 -63.21
C ARG A 15 -26.90 44.77 -63.16
N ARG A 16 -26.56 45.83 -62.42
CA ARG A 16 -25.15 46.20 -62.15
C ARG A 16 -24.42 45.10 -61.37
N ALA A 17 -25.10 44.49 -60.40
CA ALA A 17 -24.58 43.35 -59.66
C ALA A 17 -24.37 42.10 -60.55
N LEU A 18 -25.32 41.78 -61.43
CA LEU A 18 -25.18 40.68 -62.39
C LEU A 18 -24.03 40.91 -63.38
N LEU A 19 -23.88 42.14 -63.88
CA LEU A 19 -22.75 42.54 -64.72
C LEU A 19 -21.42 42.43 -63.97
N LEU A 20 -21.35 42.78 -62.67
CA LEU A 20 -20.15 42.62 -61.85
C LEU A 20 -19.71 41.15 -61.71
N ILE A 21 -20.67 40.22 -61.54
CA ILE A 21 -20.38 38.78 -61.46
C ILE A 21 -20.24 38.08 -62.83
N GLY A 22 -20.43 38.81 -63.93
CA GLY A 22 -20.18 38.30 -65.28
C GLY A 22 -21.38 37.82 -66.08
N ILE A 23 -22.59 38.14 -65.64
CA ILE A 23 -23.85 37.78 -66.29
C ILE A 23 -24.46 39.05 -66.92
N GLU A 24 -24.55 39.07 -68.25
CA GLU A 24 -25.17 40.18 -68.98
C GLU A 24 -26.61 39.82 -69.33
N THR A 25 -27.55 40.71 -69.01
CA THR A 25 -28.96 40.55 -69.34
C THR A 25 -29.36 41.60 -70.38
N GLY A 26 -29.92 41.16 -71.52
CA GLY A 26 -30.31 42.06 -72.60
C GLY A 26 -31.51 42.97 -72.26
N PRO A 27 -31.70 44.10 -72.97
CA PRO A 27 -32.80 45.03 -72.68
C PRO A 27 -34.12 44.55 -73.32
N ARG A 28 -35.09 44.27 -72.45
CA ARG A 28 -36.54 44.01 -72.66
C ARG A 28 -36.97 42.80 -73.52
N ARG A 29 -37.90 42.04 -72.93
CA ARG A 29 -38.77 40.95 -73.44
C ARG A 29 -38.18 39.61 -73.88
N GLY A 30 -36.86 39.42 -73.88
CA GLY A 30 -36.24 38.10 -74.05
C GLY A 30 -35.16 37.85 -72.99
N TRP A 31 -35.33 36.82 -72.15
CA TRP A 31 -34.31 36.38 -71.19
C TRP A 31 -33.16 35.69 -71.94
N ARG A 32 -32.29 36.44 -72.62
CA ARG A 32 -31.01 35.93 -73.11
C ARG A 32 -29.91 36.44 -72.17
N ALA A 33 -29.47 35.57 -71.27
CA ALA A 33 -28.33 35.83 -70.40
C ALA A 33 -27.03 35.42 -71.11
N HIS A 34 -26.08 36.35 -71.25
CA HIS A 34 -24.76 36.05 -71.81
C HIS A 34 -23.75 35.97 -70.66
N ILE A 35 -23.18 34.78 -70.46
CA ILE A 35 -22.23 34.50 -69.38
C ILE A 35 -20.82 34.73 -69.90
N ARG A 36 -20.11 35.71 -69.36
CA ARG A 36 -18.72 36.02 -69.74
C ARG A 36 -17.71 35.10 -69.02
N PRO A 37 -16.48 34.90 -69.55
CA PRO A 37 -15.44 34.08 -68.91
C PRO A 37 -15.15 34.44 -67.45
N ARG A 38 -15.28 35.72 -67.10
CA ARG A 38 -15.18 36.23 -65.72
C ARG A 38 -16.14 35.54 -64.73
N PHE A 39 -17.34 35.14 -65.15
CA PHE A 39 -18.27 34.40 -64.30
C PHE A 39 -17.73 33.01 -63.96
N PHE A 40 -17.15 32.30 -64.94
CA PHE A 40 -16.56 30.98 -64.73
C PHE A 40 -15.31 31.05 -63.86
N LEU A 41 -14.50 32.12 -63.98
CA LEU A 41 -13.35 32.37 -63.10
C LEU A 41 -13.77 32.66 -61.65
N LEU A 42 -14.82 33.47 -61.46
CA LEU A 42 -15.39 33.74 -60.13
C LEU A 42 -16.01 32.48 -59.52
N LEU A 43 -16.74 31.69 -60.32
CA LEU A 43 -17.29 30.41 -59.89
C LEU A 43 -16.19 29.43 -59.50
N LEU A 44 -15.12 29.31 -60.30
CA LEU A 44 -13.96 28.49 -59.99
C LEU A 44 -13.28 28.95 -58.69
N GLY A 45 -13.12 30.25 -58.49
CA GLY A 45 -12.59 30.83 -57.25
C GLY A 45 -13.45 30.48 -56.02
N ILE A 46 -14.77 30.56 -56.14
CA ILE A 46 -15.72 30.19 -55.07
C ILE A 46 -15.66 28.69 -54.79
N VAL A 47 -15.62 27.85 -55.83
CA VAL A 47 -15.52 26.39 -55.69
C VAL A 47 -14.19 26.00 -55.06
N ALA A 48 -13.08 26.60 -55.49
CA ALA A 48 -11.75 26.37 -54.93
C ALA A 48 -11.68 26.81 -53.46
N LEU A 49 -12.22 27.99 -53.13
CA LEU A 49 -12.30 28.47 -51.75
C LEU A 49 -13.19 27.58 -50.88
N GLY A 50 -14.33 27.12 -51.41
CA GLY A 50 -15.20 26.15 -50.76
C GLY A 50 -14.50 24.81 -50.52
N PHE A 51 -13.72 24.33 -51.49
CA PHE A 51 -12.94 23.10 -51.35
C PHE A 51 -11.84 23.24 -50.29
N VAL A 52 -11.10 24.35 -50.28
CA VAL A 52 -10.09 24.66 -49.25
C VAL A 52 -10.75 24.72 -47.87
N GLY A 53 -11.90 25.38 -47.75
CA GLY A 53 -12.68 25.43 -46.52
C GLY A 53 -13.12 24.04 -46.05
N LEU A 54 -13.59 23.19 -46.96
CA LEU A 54 -14.02 21.82 -46.64
C LEU A 54 -12.85 20.93 -46.19
N VAL A 55 -11.69 21.04 -46.84
CA VAL A 55 -10.46 20.33 -46.43
C VAL A 55 -9.99 20.83 -45.06
N GLY A 56 -9.98 22.14 -44.83
CA GLY A 56 -9.62 22.74 -43.55
C GLY A 56 -10.55 22.29 -42.41
N PHE A 57 -11.85 22.28 -42.66
CA PHE A 57 -12.84 21.78 -41.70
C PHE A 57 -12.68 20.28 -41.42
N ALA A 58 -12.41 19.48 -42.47
CA ALA A 58 -12.17 18.06 -42.30
C ALA A 58 -10.92 17.79 -41.44
N ALA A 59 -9.83 18.54 -41.65
CA ALA A 59 -8.63 18.45 -40.82
C ALA A 59 -8.92 18.87 -39.37
N TYR A 60 -9.60 20.01 -39.17
CA TYR A 60 -9.98 20.48 -37.83
C TYR A 60 -10.87 19.48 -37.09
N SER A 61 -11.81 18.83 -37.77
CA SER A 61 -12.73 17.84 -37.18
C SER A 61 -12.04 16.60 -36.60
N THR A 62 -10.76 16.39 -36.92
CA THR A 62 -9.94 15.29 -36.41
C THR A 62 -8.96 15.72 -35.31
N SER A 63 -8.92 17.01 -34.99
CA SER A 63 -8.01 17.57 -34.00
C SER A 63 -8.54 17.37 -32.56
N PRO A 64 -7.65 17.24 -31.55
CA PRO A 64 -8.04 17.20 -30.16
C PRO A 64 -8.85 18.42 -29.69
N SER A 65 -8.59 19.61 -30.25
CA SER A 65 -9.30 20.85 -29.92
C SER A 65 -10.75 20.84 -30.40
N PHE A 66 -11.04 20.23 -31.56
CA PHE A 66 -12.42 19.99 -31.98
C PHE A 66 -13.13 19.05 -31.00
N CYS A 67 -12.49 17.95 -30.58
CA CYS A 67 -13.08 17.05 -29.58
C CYS A 67 -13.37 17.77 -28.26
N LYS A 68 -12.46 18.65 -27.80
CA LYS A 68 -12.65 19.48 -26.59
C LYS A 68 -13.87 20.40 -26.68
N SER A 69 -14.27 20.83 -27.89
CA SER A 69 -15.44 21.70 -28.06
C SER A 69 -16.76 21.05 -27.64
N CYS A 70 -16.80 19.71 -27.52
CA CYS A 70 -17.92 18.99 -26.93
C CYS A 70 -17.77 18.95 -25.40
N HIS A 71 -18.78 19.41 -24.65
CA HIS A 71 -18.69 19.50 -23.17
C HIS A 71 -18.38 18.16 -22.47
N ILE A 72 -18.74 17.02 -23.07
CA ILE A 72 -18.55 15.70 -22.45
C ILE A 72 -17.10 15.21 -22.57
N MET A 73 -16.37 15.75 -23.53
CA MET A 73 -15.01 15.34 -23.84
C MET A 73 -13.96 16.10 -23.04
N GLN A 74 -14.33 17.22 -22.39
CA GLN A 74 -13.37 18.05 -21.67
C GLN A 74 -12.55 17.29 -20.61
N PRO A 75 -13.16 16.47 -19.70
CA PRO A 75 -12.38 15.70 -18.73
C PRO A 75 -11.43 14.67 -19.38
N TYR A 76 -11.81 14.10 -20.53
CA TYR A 76 -11.00 13.14 -21.28
C TYR A 76 -9.85 13.84 -22.01
N TYR A 77 -10.10 15.04 -22.55
CA TYR A 77 -9.07 15.89 -23.14
C TYR A 77 -8.03 16.30 -22.09
N ASP A 78 -8.48 16.72 -20.91
CA ASP A 78 -7.57 17.15 -19.84
C ASP A 78 -6.68 15.98 -19.36
N ALA A 79 -7.26 14.77 -19.24
CA ALA A 79 -6.50 13.55 -18.97
C ALA A 79 -5.52 13.19 -20.10
N TRP A 80 -5.93 13.30 -21.36
CA TRP A 80 -5.07 13.09 -22.52
C TRP A 80 -3.90 14.09 -22.56
N ALA A 81 -4.16 15.37 -22.31
CA ALA A 81 -3.19 16.46 -22.37
C ALA A 81 -2.05 16.28 -21.35
N THR A 82 -2.33 15.61 -20.23
CA THR A 82 -1.36 15.29 -19.17
C THR A 82 -0.71 13.91 -19.32
N SER A 83 -1.21 13.09 -20.25
CA SER A 83 -0.71 11.74 -20.49
C SER A 83 0.56 11.71 -21.35
N LYS A 84 1.17 10.53 -21.45
CA LYS A 84 2.27 10.27 -22.40
C LYS A 84 1.84 10.33 -23.87
N HIS A 85 0.54 10.35 -24.14
CA HIS A 85 -0.03 10.38 -25.48
C HIS A 85 -0.55 11.76 -25.91
N SER A 86 -0.23 12.83 -25.17
CA SER A 86 -0.68 14.21 -25.44
C SER A 86 -0.27 14.80 -26.79
N MET A 87 0.61 14.11 -27.52
CA MET A 87 1.04 14.49 -28.88
C MET A 87 0.35 13.67 -29.98
N VAL A 88 -0.50 12.70 -29.61
CA VAL A 88 -1.20 11.80 -30.54
C VAL A 88 -2.65 12.28 -30.69
N PRO A 89 -3.12 12.55 -31.92
CA PRO A 89 -4.52 12.90 -32.15
C PRO A 89 -5.48 11.82 -31.66
N CYS A 90 -6.60 12.20 -31.03
CA CYS A 90 -7.58 11.25 -30.50
C CYS A 90 -8.04 10.23 -31.56
N VAL A 91 -8.21 10.70 -32.80
CA VAL A 91 -8.70 9.88 -33.92
C VAL A 91 -7.76 8.75 -34.32
N ASP A 92 -6.47 8.86 -33.97
CA ASP A 92 -5.48 7.87 -34.34
C ASP A 92 -5.57 6.60 -33.48
N CYS A 93 -6.16 6.71 -32.29
CA CYS A 93 -6.42 5.57 -31.41
C CYS A 93 -7.87 5.13 -31.47
N HIS A 94 -8.81 6.08 -31.40
CA HIS A 94 -10.25 5.82 -31.34
C HIS A 94 -10.87 5.35 -32.66
N TYR A 95 -10.09 5.31 -33.74
CA TYR A 95 -10.53 4.74 -35.00
C TYR A 95 -9.43 3.88 -35.66
N PRO A 96 -9.70 2.60 -36.00
CA PRO A 96 -8.69 1.63 -36.45
C PRO A 96 -7.98 2.04 -37.74
N ALA A 97 -6.76 1.53 -37.97
CA ALA A 97 -5.97 1.85 -39.16
C ALA A 97 -6.72 1.58 -40.48
N SER A 98 -6.59 2.50 -41.44
CA SER A 98 -7.56 2.73 -42.51
C SER A 98 -7.48 1.74 -43.69
N THR A 99 -8.57 1.01 -43.93
CA THR A 99 -9.01 0.62 -45.27
C THR A 99 -10.06 1.63 -45.80
N PRO A 100 -10.27 1.80 -47.12
CA PRO A 100 -11.27 2.73 -47.67
C PRO A 100 -12.68 2.52 -47.09
N ARG A 101 -13.05 1.26 -46.80
CA ARG A 101 -14.32 0.87 -46.17
C ARG A 101 -14.45 1.38 -44.73
N THR A 102 -13.37 1.29 -43.95
CA THR A 102 -13.36 1.81 -42.57
C THR A 102 -13.39 3.34 -42.54
N LEU A 103 -12.82 4.03 -43.53
CA LEU A 103 -12.83 5.50 -43.59
C LEU A 103 -14.26 6.07 -43.73
N LEU A 104 -15.08 5.47 -44.58
CA LEU A 104 -16.50 5.82 -44.71
C LEU A 104 -17.27 5.57 -43.42
N TRP A 105 -17.06 4.42 -42.78
CA TRP A 105 -17.68 4.07 -41.51
C TRP A 105 -17.33 5.05 -40.39
N LYS A 106 -16.06 5.49 -40.29
CA LYS A 106 -15.62 6.53 -39.35
C LYS A 106 -16.38 7.84 -39.54
N LYS A 107 -16.58 8.27 -40.80
CA LYS A 107 -17.34 9.49 -41.12
C LYS A 107 -18.82 9.37 -40.70
N PHE A 108 -19.45 8.23 -40.97
CA PHE A 108 -20.79 7.94 -40.49
C PHE A 108 -20.89 7.97 -38.96
N GLN A 109 -19.94 7.34 -38.26
CA GLN A 109 -19.90 7.40 -36.79
C GLN A 109 -19.71 8.82 -36.28
N ALA A 110 -18.79 9.60 -36.83
CA ALA A 110 -18.56 10.99 -36.44
C ALA A 110 -19.82 11.85 -36.63
N MET A 111 -20.51 11.71 -37.77
CA MET A 111 -21.80 12.39 -38.01
C MET A 111 -22.86 11.98 -36.99
N SER A 112 -22.92 10.68 -36.62
CA SER A 112 -23.86 10.21 -35.59
C SER A 112 -23.59 10.81 -34.21
N GLN A 113 -22.32 11.06 -33.86
CA GLN A 113 -21.97 11.69 -32.58
C GLN A 113 -22.33 13.17 -32.56
N VAL A 114 -22.12 13.88 -33.68
CA VAL A 114 -22.58 15.27 -33.84
C VAL A 114 -24.11 15.34 -33.73
N ALA A 115 -24.84 14.44 -34.38
CA ALA A 115 -26.29 14.36 -34.26
C ALA A 115 -26.71 14.15 -32.79
N LYS A 116 -26.13 13.17 -32.08
CA LYS A 116 -26.40 12.91 -30.66
C LYS A 116 -26.09 14.12 -29.77
N TYR A 117 -25.00 14.84 -30.04
CA TYR A 117 -24.63 16.05 -29.31
C TYR A 117 -25.69 17.15 -29.49
N VAL A 118 -26.09 17.42 -30.74
CA VAL A 118 -27.13 18.42 -31.07
C VAL A 118 -28.48 18.04 -30.47
N THR A 119 -28.88 16.77 -30.55
CA THR A 119 -30.15 16.27 -29.99
C THR A 119 -30.11 16.00 -28.49
N ARG A 120 -28.95 16.15 -27.85
CA ARG A 120 -28.72 15.83 -26.43
C ARG A 120 -29.06 14.39 -26.03
N THR A 121 -28.93 13.44 -26.95
CA THR A 121 -29.22 12.01 -26.73
C THR A 121 -27.95 11.17 -26.49
N TYR A 122 -26.87 11.81 -26.05
CA TYR A 122 -25.61 11.15 -25.74
C TYR A 122 -25.61 10.56 -24.32
N SER A 123 -24.84 9.48 -24.12
CA SER A 123 -24.60 8.90 -22.79
C SER A 123 -23.61 9.74 -21.99
N SER A 124 -23.80 9.88 -20.68
CA SER A 124 -22.85 10.55 -19.78
C SER A 124 -21.55 9.76 -19.54
N LYS A 125 -21.47 8.51 -20.03
CA LYS A 125 -20.29 7.64 -19.96
C LYS A 125 -19.87 7.19 -21.36
N PRO A 126 -19.20 8.06 -22.15
CA PRO A 126 -18.69 7.67 -23.46
C PRO A 126 -17.63 6.57 -23.29
N PHE A 127 -17.83 5.45 -23.96
CA PHE A 127 -16.88 4.35 -24.03
C PHE A 127 -16.41 4.19 -25.48
N ALA A 128 -15.12 3.90 -25.64
CA ALA A 128 -14.55 3.64 -26.95
C ALA A 128 -13.78 2.33 -26.94
N GLU A 129 -14.07 1.50 -27.93
CA GLU A 129 -13.30 0.29 -28.21
C GLU A 129 -12.08 0.68 -29.03
N VAL A 130 -10.89 0.54 -28.44
CA VAL A 130 -9.61 0.77 -29.12
C VAL A 130 -9.04 -0.57 -29.54
N ASP A 131 -8.69 -0.71 -30.82
CA ASP A 131 -8.11 -1.93 -31.37
C ASP A 131 -6.59 -1.94 -31.19
N ASP A 132 -5.99 -3.12 -30.98
CA ASP A 132 -4.55 -3.27 -30.79
C ASP A 132 -3.75 -2.81 -32.02
N SER A 133 -4.35 -2.89 -33.22
CA SER A 133 -3.76 -2.34 -34.45
C SER A 133 -3.59 -0.82 -34.42
N SER A 134 -4.40 -0.10 -33.64
CA SER A 134 -4.24 1.34 -33.42
C SER A 134 -2.98 1.63 -32.59
N CYS A 135 -2.64 0.77 -31.62
CA CYS A 135 -1.42 0.90 -30.81
C CYS A 135 -0.17 0.52 -31.62
N LEU A 136 -0.26 -0.55 -32.42
CA LEU A 136 0.83 -1.12 -33.22
C LEU A 136 1.01 -0.46 -34.59
N ARG A 137 0.32 0.66 -34.85
CA ARG A 137 0.44 1.38 -36.11
C ARG A 137 1.85 1.96 -36.30
N LYS A 138 2.23 2.14 -37.57
CA LYS A 138 3.52 2.75 -37.94
C LYS A 138 3.66 4.12 -37.26
N GLY A 139 4.78 4.32 -36.55
CA GLY A 139 5.08 5.55 -35.82
C GLY A 139 4.66 5.54 -34.34
N CYS A 140 4.01 4.48 -33.86
CA CYS A 140 3.62 4.30 -32.45
C CYS A 140 4.44 3.16 -31.80
N HIS A 141 3.81 2.05 -31.39
CA HIS A 141 4.50 0.93 -30.74
C HIS A 141 4.95 -0.15 -31.73
N SER A 142 6.19 -0.65 -31.57
CA SER A 142 6.70 -1.79 -32.34
C SER A 142 6.45 -3.11 -31.61
N THR A 143 6.21 -4.19 -32.36
CA THR A 143 6.02 -5.55 -31.81
C THR A 143 7.26 -6.10 -31.12
N ARG A 144 8.45 -5.53 -31.38
CA ARG A 144 9.68 -5.86 -30.65
C ARG A 144 9.55 -5.59 -29.14
N LEU A 145 8.76 -4.58 -28.75
CA LEU A 145 8.52 -4.24 -27.33
C LEU A 145 7.70 -5.31 -26.59
N LEU A 146 7.15 -6.29 -27.31
CA LEU A 146 6.41 -7.42 -26.73
C LEU A 146 7.34 -8.55 -26.27
N GLN A 147 8.64 -8.46 -26.54
CA GLN A 147 9.61 -9.51 -26.24
C GLN A 147 10.45 -9.16 -25.00
N GLY A 148 10.49 -10.09 -24.05
CA GLY A 148 11.37 -10.03 -22.89
C GLY A 148 10.71 -9.43 -21.64
N ARG A 149 11.40 -9.57 -20.51
CA ARG A 149 10.96 -9.04 -19.22
C ARG A 149 11.34 -7.57 -19.09
N VAL A 150 10.37 -6.76 -18.67
CA VAL A 150 10.56 -5.37 -18.27
C VAL A 150 10.38 -5.23 -16.77
N VAL A 151 11.18 -4.37 -16.15
CA VAL A 151 10.98 -3.94 -14.77
C VAL A 151 10.28 -2.59 -14.82
N SER A 152 9.09 -2.49 -14.25
CA SER A 152 8.39 -1.22 -14.16
C SER A 152 9.08 -0.25 -13.20
N ALA A 153 8.74 1.03 -13.26
CA ALA A 153 9.19 2.02 -12.27
C ALA A 153 8.84 1.66 -10.82
N LYS A 154 7.87 0.75 -10.61
CA LYS A 154 7.47 0.23 -9.31
C LYS A 154 8.25 -1.05 -8.90
N GLY A 155 9.25 -1.45 -9.65
CA GLY A 155 10.04 -2.66 -9.39
C GLY A 155 9.32 -3.98 -9.72
N VAL A 156 8.20 -3.92 -10.45
CA VAL A 156 7.42 -5.11 -10.85
C VAL A 156 7.93 -5.63 -12.18
N LEU A 157 8.28 -6.92 -12.20
CA LEU A 157 8.63 -7.70 -13.39
C LEU A 157 7.38 -8.01 -14.20
N PHE A 158 7.45 -7.76 -15.51
CA PHE A 158 6.36 -8.06 -16.43
C PHE A 158 6.89 -8.52 -17.79
N ASP A 159 6.16 -9.40 -18.46
CA ASP A 159 6.46 -9.86 -19.83
C ASP A 159 5.16 -9.87 -20.64
N HIS A 160 5.13 -9.16 -21.77
CA HIS A 160 3.93 -9.05 -22.61
C HIS A 160 3.62 -10.37 -23.31
N ARG A 161 4.64 -11.16 -23.65
CA ARG A 161 4.51 -12.38 -24.45
C ARG A 161 3.52 -13.39 -23.86
N PRO A 162 3.66 -13.84 -22.58
CA PRO A 162 2.72 -14.79 -22.01
C PRO A 162 1.31 -14.24 -21.81
N HIS A 163 1.11 -12.92 -21.84
CA HIS A 163 -0.18 -12.26 -21.64
C HIS A 163 -0.93 -11.97 -22.95
N LEU A 164 -0.21 -11.72 -24.05
CA LEU A 164 -0.80 -11.29 -25.33
C LEU A 164 -0.74 -12.34 -26.45
N GLU A 165 0.24 -13.25 -26.48
CA GLU A 165 0.37 -14.21 -27.60
C GLU A 165 -0.59 -15.40 -27.54
N GLY A 166 -1.37 -15.57 -26.47
CA GLY A 166 -2.31 -16.68 -26.38
C GLY A 166 -3.45 -16.48 -25.38
N VAL A 167 -4.44 -17.37 -25.48
CA VAL A 167 -5.57 -17.40 -24.57
C VAL A 167 -5.10 -17.87 -23.19
N ARG A 168 -5.35 -17.05 -22.17
CA ARG A 168 -5.07 -17.37 -20.76
C ARG A 168 -6.37 -17.42 -20.00
N TYR A 169 -6.60 -18.48 -19.21
CA TYR A 169 -7.82 -18.62 -18.40
C TYR A 169 -9.11 -18.32 -19.17
N GLY A 170 -9.20 -18.84 -20.41
CA GLY A 170 -10.36 -18.73 -21.30
C GLY A 170 -10.58 -17.36 -21.94
N ARG A 171 -9.63 -16.42 -21.86
CA ARG A 171 -9.74 -15.09 -22.47
C ARG A 171 -8.47 -14.67 -23.20
N GLN A 172 -8.64 -14.00 -24.33
CA GLN A 172 -7.55 -13.31 -25.03
C GLN A 172 -7.53 -11.87 -24.54
N LEU A 173 -6.39 -11.44 -24.00
CA LEU A 173 -6.16 -10.06 -23.56
C LEU A 173 -5.79 -9.18 -24.74
N ARG A 174 -6.06 -7.89 -24.60
CA ARG A 174 -5.71 -6.80 -25.53
C ARG A 174 -4.80 -5.80 -24.84
N CYS A 175 -4.14 -4.92 -25.59
CA CYS A 175 -3.28 -3.87 -25.03
C CYS A 175 -4.04 -3.03 -23.98
N VAL A 176 -5.25 -2.62 -24.34
CA VAL A 176 -6.16 -1.82 -23.51
C VAL A 176 -6.88 -2.62 -22.41
N SER A 177 -6.64 -3.93 -22.30
CA SER A 177 -7.03 -4.68 -21.11
C SER A 177 -6.21 -4.25 -19.89
N CYS A 178 -4.93 -3.88 -20.10
CA CYS A 178 -4.04 -3.39 -19.05
C CYS A 178 -3.71 -1.91 -19.20
N HIS A 179 -3.66 -1.37 -20.42
CA HIS A 179 -3.44 0.06 -20.70
C HIS A 179 -4.77 0.81 -20.81
N SER A 180 -5.49 0.94 -19.70
CA SER A 180 -6.86 1.44 -19.67
C SER A 180 -7.01 2.75 -18.90
N GLN A 181 -8.20 3.35 -19.01
CA GLN A 181 -8.62 4.50 -18.22
C GLN A 181 -9.56 4.02 -17.12
N ILE A 182 -9.00 3.48 -16.04
CA ILE A 182 -9.80 3.01 -14.89
C ILE A 182 -10.15 4.14 -13.93
N ALA A 183 -9.28 5.15 -13.83
CA ALA A 183 -9.47 6.31 -12.97
C ALA A 183 -9.72 7.59 -13.78
N ILE A 184 -10.59 8.44 -13.25
CA ILE A 184 -10.81 9.79 -13.76
C ILE A 184 -9.49 10.57 -13.71
N GLY A 185 -9.17 11.29 -14.78
CA GLY A 185 -7.94 12.09 -14.89
C GLY A 185 -6.70 11.36 -15.43
N ARG A 186 -6.79 10.05 -15.74
CA ARG A 186 -5.73 9.30 -16.44
C ARG A 186 -6.16 8.93 -17.84
N HIS A 187 -5.23 8.81 -18.78
CA HIS A 187 -5.54 8.42 -20.15
C HIS A 187 -4.52 7.40 -20.67
N ILE A 188 -4.97 6.16 -20.90
CA ILE A 188 -4.19 5.03 -21.39
C ILE A 188 -2.89 4.84 -20.58
N GLU A 189 -3.08 4.36 -19.35
CA GLU A 189 -2.01 4.05 -18.41
C GLU A 189 -2.13 2.62 -17.91
N VAL A 190 -1.06 2.07 -17.33
CA VAL A 190 -1.09 0.71 -16.78
C VAL A 190 -1.97 0.64 -15.55
N ALA A 191 -3.06 -0.11 -15.69
CA ALA A 191 -4.01 -0.54 -14.67
C ALA A 191 -3.47 -1.71 -13.85
N TRP A 192 -2.75 -1.39 -12.77
CA TRP A 192 -2.11 -2.40 -11.89
C TRP A 192 -3.11 -3.33 -11.19
N ASP A 193 -4.28 -2.80 -10.86
CA ASP A 193 -5.42 -3.54 -10.31
C ASP A 193 -5.85 -4.72 -11.18
N THR A 194 -5.74 -4.61 -12.51
CA THR A 194 -6.03 -5.71 -13.44
C THR A 194 -5.09 -6.90 -13.24
N CYS A 195 -3.82 -6.64 -12.90
CA CYS A 195 -2.85 -7.69 -12.60
C CYS A 195 -3.28 -8.45 -11.33
N TYR A 196 -3.66 -7.71 -10.29
CA TYR A 196 -4.05 -8.27 -9.00
C TYR A 196 -5.30 -9.14 -9.13
N LEU A 197 -6.28 -8.69 -9.92
CA LEU A 197 -7.50 -9.44 -10.16
C LEU A 197 -7.24 -10.82 -10.77
N CYS A 198 -6.31 -10.94 -11.72
CA CYS A 198 -6.02 -12.24 -12.33
C CYS A 198 -5.10 -13.10 -11.45
N HIS A 199 -4.08 -12.49 -10.83
CA HIS A 199 -3.03 -13.23 -10.14
C HIS A 199 -3.35 -13.54 -8.68
N LEU A 200 -4.30 -12.85 -8.05
CA LEU A 200 -4.59 -12.96 -6.61
C LEU A 200 -6.05 -13.34 -6.29
N LYS A 201 -7.00 -13.17 -7.21
CA LYS A 201 -8.41 -13.56 -6.98
C LYS A 201 -8.51 -15.06 -6.69
N ASP A 202 -9.20 -15.40 -5.60
CA ASP A 202 -9.38 -16.77 -5.10
C ASP A 202 -8.05 -17.49 -4.79
N ARG A 203 -6.96 -16.75 -4.59
CA ARG A 203 -5.61 -17.28 -4.27
C ARG A 203 -5.17 -16.95 -2.84
N THR A 204 -6.07 -16.37 -2.07
CA THR A 204 -5.88 -16.05 -0.66
C THR A 204 -6.87 -16.86 0.14
N SER A 205 -6.38 -17.79 0.96
CA SER A 205 -7.22 -18.63 1.82
C SER A 205 -6.68 -18.61 3.24
N GLY A 206 -7.40 -17.91 4.11
CA GLY A 206 -6.97 -17.68 5.49
C GLY A 206 -5.58 -17.04 5.53
N ARG A 207 -4.60 -17.84 5.94
CA ARG A 207 -3.21 -17.40 6.18
C ARG A 207 -2.30 -17.55 4.97
N LYS A 208 -2.73 -18.28 3.94
CA LYS A 208 -1.91 -18.60 2.77
C LYS A 208 -2.23 -17.66 1.61
N ILE A 209 -1.18 -17.16 0.98
CA ILE A 209 -1.24 -16.31 -0.20
C ILE A 209 -0.44 -17.02 -1.29
N GLU A 210 -1.13 -17.53 -2.31
CA GLU A 210 -0.51 -18.34 -3.38
C GLU A 210 -0.78 -17.72 -4.76
N PRO A 211 -0.12 -16.59 -5.10
CA PRO A 211 -0.30 -15.96 -6.41
C PRO A 211 0.07 -16.91 -7.54
N LEU A 212 -0.56 -16.75 -8.72
CA LEU A 212 -0.35 -17.63 -9.88
C LEU A 212 1.12 -17.86 -10.28
N GLY A 213 2.01 -16.90 -10.03
CA GLY A 213 3.45 -17.00 -10.30
C GLY A 213 4.32 -16.90 -9.04
N GLY A 214 3.72 -17.03 -7.85
CA GLY A 214 4.34 -16.67 -6.58
C GLY A 214 4.63 -15.17 -6.47
N CYS A 215 5.10 -14.72 -5.31
CA CYS A 215 5.47 -13.32 -5.08
C CYS A 215 6.60 -12.87 -6.02
N GLN A 216 7.61 -13.72 -6.21
CA GLN A 216 8.79 -13.44 -7.04
C GLN A 216 8.53 -13.52 -8.55
N GLY A 217 7.37 -14.04 -8.98
CA GLY A 217 6.95 -13.94 -10.37
C GLY A 217 6.77 -12.49 -10.83
N CYS A 218 6.42 -11.61 -9.87
CA CYS A 218 6.22 -10.18 -10.11
C CYS A 218 7.26 -9.31 -9.39
N HIS A 219 7.81 -9.73 -8.24
CA HIS A 219 8.68 -8.91 -7.42
C HIS A 219 10.13 -9.38 -7.41
N LEU A 220 11.05 -8.41 -7.41
CA LEU A 220 12.43 -8.64 -6.99
C LEU A 220 12.51 -8.50 -5.47
N LEU A 221 13.36 -9.32 -4.84
CA LEU A 221 13.66 -9.16 -3.42
C LEU A 221 14.36 -7.81 -3.20
N PRO A 222 13.92 -7.00 -2.23
CA PRO A 222 14.62 -5.77 -1.89
C PRO A 222 16.06 -6.07 -1.47
N ASP A 223 17.01 -5.46 -2.18
CA ASP A 223 18.45 -5.56 -1.88
C ASP A 223 18.92 -4.28 -1.21
N ARG A 224 18.39 -4.02 -0.02
CA ARG A 224 18.72 -2.84 0.78
C ARG A 224 18.83 -3.22 2.25
N GLU A 225 19.69 -2.50 2.95
CA GLU A 225 19.76 -2.58 4.41
C GLU A 225 18.50 -1.99 5.05
N ILE A 226 17.94 -2.73 6.00
CA ILE A 226 16.80 -2.34 6.81
C ILE A 226 17.29 -2.25 8.25
N LYS A 227 17.14 -1.07 8.84
CA LYS A 227 17.45 -0.82 10.25
C LYS A 227 16.18 -0.94 11.08
N VAL A 228 16.17 -1.90 12.01
CA VAL A 228 15.13 -2.06 13.03
C VAL A 228 15.78 -1.83 14.38
N GLN A 229 15.45 -0.69 15.02
CA GLN A 229 16.15 -0.21 16.22
C GLN A 229 17.67 -0.15 15.97
N ASN A 230 18.46 -0.94 16.71
CA ASN A 230 19.92 -1.02 16.58
C ASN A 230 20.41 -2.27 15.85
N VAL A 231 19.51 -2.97 15.15
CA VAL A 231 19.84 -4.13 14.32
C VAL A 231 19.64 -3.76 12.87
N THR A 232 20.65 -4.01 12.04
CA THR A 232 20.57 -3.87 10.59
C THR A 232 20.58 -5.25 9.97
N TYR A 233 19.71 -5.48 8.99
CA TYR A 233 19.71 -6.70 8.18
C TYR A 233 19.36 -6.38 6.72
N ASN A 234 19.80 -7.21 5.78
CA ASN A 234 19.39 -7.15 4.38
C ASN A 234 18.30 -8.21 4.12
N HIS A 235 17.21 -7.82 3.48
CA HIS A 235 16.05 -8.69 3.26
C HIS A 235 16.36 -9.89 2.36
N LYS A 236 17.14 -9.69 1.30
CA LYS A 236 17.54 -10.75 0.36
C LYS A 236 18.52 -11.74 1.00
N GLU A 237 19.48 -11.24 1.76
CA GLU A 237 20.42 -12.10 2.50
C GLU A 237 19.72 -12.91 3.58
N PHE A 238 18.79 -12.29 4.32
CA PHE A 238 18.00 -12.97 5.34
C PHE A 238 17.22 -14.15 4.76
N LEU A 239 16.50 -13.95 3.66
CA LEU A 239 15.74 -15.03 3.01
C LEU A 239 16.63 -16.10 2.38
N ALA A 240 17.88 -15.77 2.01
CA ALA A 240 18.84 -16.76 1.53
C ALA A 240 19.31 -17.71 2.65
N GLN A 241 19.36 -17.23 3.89
CA GLN A 241 19.75 -18.01 5.06
C GLN A 241 18.56 -18.71 5.73
N HIS A 242 17.40 -18.08 5.68
CA HIS A 242 16.18 -18.52 6.36
C HIS A 242 15.00 -18.54 5.38
N PRO A 243 14.60 -19.72 4.86
CA PRO A 243 13.53 -19.85 3.88
C PRO A 243 12.15 -19.68 4.54
N VAL A 244 11.85 -18.47 4.98
CA VAL A 244 10.57 -18.11 5.59
C VAL A 244 9.57 -17.65 4.53
N ALA A 245 8.31 -18.01 4.73
CA ALA A 245 7.23 -17.62 3.83
C ALA A 245 6.97 -16.10 3.91
N CYS A 246 6.72 -15.43 2.78
CA CYS A 246 6.56 -13.98 2.74
C CYS A 246 5.39 -13.51 3.62
N GLU A 247 4.32 -14.30 3.63
CA GLU A 247 3.11 -14.07 4.39
C GLU A 247 3.32 -14.16 5.91
N SER A 248 4.44 -14.71 6.40
CA SER A 248 4.80 -14.63 7.82
C SER A 248 5.02 -13.19 8.30
N CYS A 249 5.31 -12.26 7.39
CA CYS A 249 5.40 -10.82 7.67
C CYS A 249 4.33 -10.02 6.91
N HIS A 250 4.00 -10.44 5.70
CA HIS A 250 3.19 -9.71 4.72
C HIS A 250 1.78 -10.32 4.55
N GLN A 251 1.01 -10.46 5.63
CA GLN A 251 -0.37 -11.00 5.57
C GLN A 251 -1.39 -10.06 4.93
N ASP A 252 -1.24 -8.75 5.10
CA ASP A 252 -2.24 -7.74 4.72
C ASP A 252 -2.11 -7.27 3.27
N VAL A 253 -1.34 -8.01 2.45
CA VAL A 253 -0.97 -7.57 1.11
C VAL A 253 -2.06 -7.69 0.08
N VAL A 254 -3.11 -8.47 0.34
CA VAL A 254 -4.26 -8.60 -0.55
C VAL A 254 -5.51 -8.21 0.19
N GLN A 255 -6.28 -7.28 -0.38
CA GLN A 255 -7.52 -6.78 0.22
C GLN A 255 -8.64 -6.82 -0.82
N GLY A 256 -9.79 -7.38 -0.41
CA GLY A 256 -10.93 -7.61 -1.29
C GLY A 256 -10.83 -8.95 -2.05
N THR A 257 -11.98 -9.41 -2.57
CA THR A 257 -12.11 -10.72 -3.22
C THR A 257 -12.16 -10.64 -4.74
N GLY A 258 -12.35 -9.44 -5.31
CA GLY A 258 -12.54 -9.28 -6.75
C GLY A 258 -13.78 -10.01 -7.28
N GLU A 259 -14.78 -10.27 -6.43
CA GLU A 259 -16.01 -10.96 -6.79
C GLU A 259 -16.86 -10.16 -7.80
N VAL A 260 -17.69 -10.90 -8.55
CA VAL A 260 -18.67 -10.34 -9.48
C VAL A 260 -20.05 -10.58 -8.88
N THR A 261 -20.83 -9.51 -8.74
CA THR A 261 -22.18 -9.55 -8.17
C THR A 261 -23.21 -9.15 -9.22
N GLN A 262 -24.44 -9.66 -9.11
CA GLN A 262 -25.50 -9.46 -10.12
C GLN A 262 -25.86 -7.99 -10.35
N ASP A 263 -25.73 -7.14 -9.33
CA ASP A 263 -25.97 -5.68 -9.41
C ASP A 263 -25.11 -5.00 -10.49
N ARG A 264 -23.89 -5.49 -10.71
CA ARG A 264 -23.01 -4.93 -11.75
C ARG A 264 -23.56 -5.15 -13.15
N CYS A 265 -24.22 -6.28 -13.39
CA CYS A 265 -24.81 -6.60 -14.69
C CYS A 265 -25.96 -5.65 -15.03
N PHE A 266 -26.76 -5.24 -14.04
CA PHE A 266 -27.89 -4.33 -14.22
C PHE A 266 -27.49 -2.90 -14.61
N THR A 267 -26.20 -2.55 -14.53
CA THR A 267 -25.70 -1.25 -15.03
C THR A 267 -25.86 -1.11 -16.55
N CYS A 268 -25.90 -2.24 -17.28
CA CYS A 268 -25.99 -2.24 -18.74
C CYS A 268 -27.07 -3.19 -19.29
N HIS A 269 -27.34 -4.31 -18.60
CA HIS A 269 -28.30 -5.32 -19.03
C HIS A 269 -29.57 -5.23 -18.20
N ASN A 270 -30.71 -4.98 -18.84
CA ASN A 270 -32.02 -4.88 -18.18
C ASN A 270 -32.98 -6.03 -18.56
N GLU A 271 -32.51 -7.01 -19.33
CA GLU A 271 -33.30 -8.17 -19.77
C GLU A 271 -32.90 -9.43 -18.97
N PRO A 272 -33.85 -10.10 -18.27
CA PRO A 272 -33.55 -11.29 -17.46
C PRO A 272 -32.84 -12.40 -18.21
N LYS A 273 -33.20 -12.64 -19.48
CA LYS A 273 -32.57 -13.67 -20.34
C LYS A 273 -31.06 -13.47 -20.52
N LYS A 274 -30.57 -12.22 -20.47
CA LYS A 274 -29.13 -11.92 -20.58
C LYS A 274 -28.37 -12.26 -19.30
N LEU A 275 -29.07 -12.44 -18.18
CA LEU A 275 -28.49 -12.71 -16.85
C LEU A 275 -28.50 -14.18 -16.48
N GLU A 276 -29.30 -15.01 -17.16
CA GLU A 276 -29.34 -16.48 -16.97
C GLU A 276 -27.96 -17.14 -17.12
N ARG A 277 -27.07 -16.54 -17.91
CA ARG A 277 -25.72 -17.03 -18.19
C ARG A 277 -24.63 -16.37 -17.34
N ILE A 278 -24.95 -15.73 -16.22
CA ILE A 278 -23.96 -15.08 -15.37
C ILE A 278 -22.89 -16.06 -14.82
N GLY A 279 -23.24 -17.35 -14.67
CA GLY A 279 -22.30 -18.39 -14.26
C GLY A 279 -21.35 -18.88 -15.38
N ASP A 280 -21.60 -18.52 -16.64
CA ASP A 280 -20.78 -18.93 -17.78
C ASP A 280 -19.58 -17.97 -17.96
N ILE A 281 -18.56 -18.18 -17.15
CA ILE A 281 -17.37 -17.31 -17.04
C ILE A 281 -16.65 -17.16 -18.40
N GLN A 282 -16.55 -18.24 -19.19
CA GLN A 282 -15.88 -18.19 -20.48
C GLN A 282 -16.67 -17.37 -21.49
N PHE A 283 -18.00 -17.57 -21.56
CA PHE A 283 -18.86 -16.76 -22.41
C PHE A 283 -18.79 -15.27 -22.03
N LEU A 284 -18.83 -14.96 -20.73
CA LEU A 284 -18.77 -13.58 -20.26
C LEU A 284 -17.47 -12.90 -20.67
N HIS A 285 -16.31 -13.51 -20.40
CA HIS A 285 -15.03 -12.93 -20.79
C HIS A 285 -14.85 -12.85 -22.31
N GLN A 286 -15.28 -13.87 -23.06
CA GLN A 286 -15.14 -13.85 -24.52
C GLN A 286 -15.92 -12.69 -25.14
N ASN A 287 -17.17 -12.48 -24.71
CA ASN A 287 -17.99 -11.42 -25.30
C ASN A 287 -17.64 -10.04 -24.75
N HIS A 288 -17.45 -9.88 -23.44
CA HIS A 288 -17.19 -8.56 -22.88
C HIS A 288 -15.72 -8.14 -23.01
N VAL A 289 -14.77 -8.98 -22.58
CA VAL A 289 -13.34 -8.63 -22.57
C VAL A 289 -12.71 -8.84 -23.93
N THR A 290 -12.80 -10.04 -24.50
CA THR A 290 -12.06 -10.37 -25.73
C THR A 290 -12.65 -9.71 -26.97
N LYS A 291 -13.97 -9.67 -27.14
CA LYS A 291 -14.60 -9.04 -28.33
C LYS A 291 -14.79 -7.54 -28.19
N HIS A 292 -15.28 -7.07 -27.04
CA HIS A 292 -15.72 -5.68 -26.84
C HIS A 292 -14.81 -4.85 -25.91
N ASN A 293 -13.69 -5.42 -25.44
CA ASN A 293 -12.72 -4.71 -24.58
C ASN A 293 -13.34 -4.02 -23.35
N THR A 294 -14.38 -4.61 -22.76
CA THR A 294 -14.99 -4.09 -21.54
C THR A 294 -13.99 -4.20 -20.39
N ALA A 295 -13.73 -3.09 -19.69
CA ALA A 295 -12.81 -3.06 -18.57
C ALA A 295 -13.29 -3.98 -17.42
N CYS A 296 -12.34 -4.67 -16.77
CA CYS A 296 -12.63 -5.71 -15.80
C CYS A 296 -13.49 -5.22 -14.62
N PHE A 297 -13.23 -4.00 -14.14
CA PHE A 297 -13.88 -3.41 -12.97
C PHE A 297 -15.30 -2.88 -13.23
N HIS A 298 -15.80 -3.00 -14.46
CA HIS A 298 -17.24 -2.88 -14.68
C HIS A 298 -18.01 -4.04 -14.04
N CYS A 299 -17.39 -5.24 -13.98
CA CYS A 299 -18.01 -6.43 -13.39
C CYS A 299 -17.38 -6.82 -12.06
N HIS A 300 -16.05 -6.74 -11.95
CA HIS A 300 -15.33 -7.13 -10.75
C HIS A 300 -15.28 -6.00 -9.73
N ARG A 301 -15.47 -6.35 -8.45
CA ARG A 301 -15.12 -5.45 -7.35
C ARG A 301 -13.62 -5.23 -7.29
N GLU A 302 -13.22 -4.13 -6.66
CA GLU A 302 -11.81 -3.78 -6.52
C GLU A 302 -11.09 -4.83 -5.67
N LEU A 303 -9.93 -5.28 -6.15
CA LEU A 303 -8.99 -6.09 -5.40
C LEU A 303 -7.69 -5.29 -5.31
N ARG A 304 -7.30 -4.93 -4.09
CA ARG A 304 -6.12 -4.11 -3.83
C ARG A 304 -4.95 -4.99 -3.42
N HIS A 305 -3.78 -4.62 -3.91
CA HIS A 305 -2.52 -5.20 -3.51
C HIS A 305 -1.55 -4.10 -3.08
N VAL A 306 -1.16 -4.10 -1.80
CA VAL A 306 -0.26 -3.10 -1.23
C VAL A 306 0.56 -3.72 -0.12
N VAL A 307 1.85 -3.38 -0.01
CA VAL A 307 2.70 -3.84 1.09
C VAL A 307 2.82 -2.71 2.11
N THR A 308 2.40 -2.97 3.35
CA THR A 308 2.54 -1.98 4.44
C THR A 308 3.99 -1.83 4.86
N ALA A 309 4.45 -0.59 5.06
CA ALA A 309 5.82 -0.31 5.47
C ALA A 309 6.11 -0.85 6.88
N ALA A 310 7.39 -1.05 7.18
CA ALA A 310 7.85 -1.50 8.50
C ALA A 310 7.36 -0.54 9.60
N GLY A 311 6.76 -1.07 10.66
CA GLY A 311 6.26 -0.30 11.81
C GLY A 311 4.97 0.50 11.59
N THR A 312 4.44 0.56 10.36
CA THR A 312 3.16 1.23 10.06
C THR A 312 1.98 0.27 9.93
N LYS A 313 2.21 -1.02 10.18
CA LYS A 313 1.18 -2.06 10.14
C LYS A 313 0.06 -1.73 11.12
N LYS A 314 -1.09 -1.33 10.58
CA LYS A 314 -2.33 -1.27 11.32
C LYS A 314 -2.85 -2.70 11.39
N LEU A 315 -2.76 -3.33 12.55
CA LEU A 315 -3.44 -4.58 12.85
C LEU A 315 -4.95 -4.29 12.91
N ASN A 316 -5.56 -4.07 11.75
CA ASN A 316 -6.99 -3.78 11.66
C ASN A 316 -7.73 -5.08 11.34
N TYR A 317 -8.34 -5.66 12.38
CA TYR A 317 -9.54 -6.47 12.24
C TYR A 317 -10.62 -5.72 13.00
N ASP A 318 -11.51 -5.02 12.29
CA ASP A 318 -12.62 -4.33 12.94
C ASP A 318 -13.79 -5.31 13.13
N CYS A 319 -13.60 -6.19 14.10
CA CYS A 319 -14.61 -7.12 14.61
C CYS A 319 -15.23 -6.59 15.92
N THR A 320 -14.85 -5.38 16.35
CA THR A 320 -15.09 -4.82 17.69
C THR A 320 -16.57 -4.57 18.02
N LEU A 321 -17.44 -4.64 17.02
CA LEU A 321 -18.90 -4.54 17.18
C LEU A 321 -19.58 -5.86 17.58
N CYS A 322 -18.91 -7.02 17.41
CA CYS A 322 -19.48 -8.35 17.74
C CYS A 322 -18.50 -9.38 18.37
N HIS A 323 -17.18 -9.19 18.26
CA HIS A 323 -16.15 -10.00 18.93
C HIS A 323 -15.30 -9.10 19.84
N THR A 324 -15.61 -9.10 21.14
CA THR A 324 -14.85 -8.38 22.15
C THR A 324 -13.56 -9.13 22.52
N ASP A 325 -12.42 -8.46 22.32
CA ASP A 325 -11.22 -8.51 23.17
C ASP A 325 -10.49 -9.84 23.42
N MET A 326 -10.59 -10.84 22.53
CA MET A 326 -9.83 -12.09 22.72
C MET A 326 -8.30 -11.91 22.56
N HIS A 327 -7.83 -10.90 21.81
CA HIS A 327 -6.40 -10.74 21.47
C HIS A 327 -5.84 -9.32 21.69
N ASP A 328 -6.61 -8.41 22.26
CA ASP A 328 -6.28 -6.98 22.34
C ASP A 328 -5.05 -6.73 23.22
N LEU A 329 -4.98 -7.43 24.36
CA LEU A 329 -3.84 -7.36 25.28
C LEU A 329 -2.55 -7.85 24.60
N GLN A 330 -2.60 -8.97 23.88
CA GLN A 330 -1.45 -9.51 23.15
C GLN A 330 -0.97 -8.54 22.07
N ARG A 331 -1.90 -7.85 21.35
CA ARG A 331 -1.55 -6.84 20.35
C ARG A 331 -0.87 -5.63 20.98
N GLU A 332 -1.42 -5.11 22.07
CA GLU A 332 -0.84 -3.97 22.80
C GLU A 332 0.54 -4.32 23.38
N PHE A 333 0.66 -5.51 23.95
CA PHE A 333 1.91 -6.03 24.49
C PHE A 333 2.98 -6.19 23.39
N TYR A 334 2.59 -6.74 22.23
CA TYR A 334 3.48 -6.88 21.07
C TYR A 334 3.94 -5.52 20.53
N ARG A 335 3.05 -4.54 20.52
CA ARG A 335 3.32 -3.12 20.22
C ARG A 335 4.13 -2.40 21.31
N GLY A 336 4.27 -3.02 22.48
CA GLY A 336 5.00 -2.45 23.61
C GLY A 336 4.28 -1.29 24.28
N VAL A 337 2.95 -1.29 24.32
CA VAL A 337 2.13 -0.26 24.98
C VAL A 337 1.18 -0.90 26.00
N GLY A 338 0.53 -0.09 26.83
CA GLY A 338 -0.55 -0.53 27.73
C GLY A 338 -0.19 -0.67 29.21
N ALA A 339 1.08 -0.87 29.58
CA ALA A 339 1.49 -1.00 30.97
C ALA A 339 1.47 0.35 31.71
N LYS A 340 1.22 0.31 33.02
CA LYS A 340 1.19 1.48 33.90
C LYS A 340 2.59 1.84 34.37
N GLY A 341 2.96 3.12 34.28
CA GLY A 341 4.26 3.63 34.72
C GLY A 341 5.45 3.16 33.87
N VAL A 342 5.23 2.52 32.72
CA VAL A 342 6.29 1.99 31.85
C VAL A 342 6.23 2.66 30.47
N PRO A 343 7.34 3.26 30.00
CA PRO A 343 7.39 3.86 28.66
C PRO A 343 7.13 2.84 27.54
N PRO A 344 6.57 3.28 26.39
CA PRO A 344 6.39 2.42 25.24
C PRO A 344 7.69 1.77 24.76
N MET A 345 7.67 0.45 24.56
CA MET A 345 8.82 -0.34 24.11
C MET A 345 8.41 -1.41 23.09
N PRO A 346 8.22 -1.03 21.81
CA PRO A 346 7.77 -1.97 20.79
C PRO A 346 8.72 -3.15 20.59
N SER A 347 8.16 -4.34 20.36
CA SER A 347 8.95 -5.53 20.06
C SER A 347 9.75 -5.33 18.77
N PRO A 348 11.03 -5.76 18.70
CA PRO A 348 11.79 -5.77 17.44
C PRO A 348 11.10 -6.56 16.33
N MET A 349 10.38 -7.64 16.68
CA MET A 349 9.60 -8.44 15.74
C MET A 349 8.42 -7.64 15.18
N TYR A 350 7.72 -6.87 16.03
CA TYR A 350 6.63 -5.98 15.60
C TYR A 350 7.15 -4.90 14.64
N LEU A 351 8.27 -4.26 14.96
CA LEU A 351 8.90 -3.25 14.11
C LEU A 351 9.40 -3.84 12.78
N SER A 352 9.67 -5.15 12.74
CA SER A 352 10.04 -5.90 11.53
C SER A 352 8.83 -6.44 10.76
N ASN A 353 7.60 -6.06 11.14
CA ASN A 353 6.33 -6.53 10.57
C ASN A 353 6.06 -8.03 10.69
N VAL A 354 6.73 -8.76 11.59
CA VAL A 354 6.43 -10.18 11.82
C VAL A 354 4.98 -10.30 12.30
N ASP A 355 4.18 -11.09 11.58
CA ASP A 355 2.77 -11.32 11.85
C ASP A 355 2.57 -12.46 12.86
N CYS A 356 1.41 -12.49 13.51
CA CYS A 356 1.03 -13.54 14.44
C CYS A 356 1.17 -14.94 13.81
N VAL A 357 0.84 -15.06 12.52
CA VAL A 357 0.92 -16.34 11.80
C VAL A 357 2.35 -16.83 11.57
N GLY A 358 3.35 -15.95 11.69
CA GLY A 358 4.76 -16.34 11.61
C GLY A 358 5.21 -17.17 12.82
N CYS A 359 4.53 -17.01 13.97
CA CYS A 359 4.83 -17.79 15.18
C CYS A 359 3.76 -18.84 15.47
N HIS A 360 2.48 -18.56 15.21
CA HIS A 360 1.35 -19.45 15.51
C HIS A 360 1.14 -20.48 14.40
N LEU A 361 1.99 -21.50 14.34
CA LEU A 361 2.05 -22.45 13.21
C LEU A 361 1.20 -23.72 13.41
N GLU A 362 0.98 -24.16 14.64
CA GLU A 362 0.30 -25.44 14.92
C GLU A 362 -1.20 -25.25 15.14
N LYS A 363 -2.02 -26.11 14.53
CA LYS A 363 -3.46 -26.13 14.81
C LYS A 363 -3.69 -26.59 16.24
N LYS A 364 -4.43 -25.81 17.02
CA LYS A 364 -4.92 -26.22 18.32
C LYS A 364 -5.98 -27.30 18.11
N GLN A 365 -5.72 -28.52 18.56
CA GLN A 365 -6.76 -29.53 18.63
C GLN A 365 -7.74 -29.12 19.73
N THR A 366 -9.01 -28.92 19.38
CA THR A 366 -10.10 -28.75 20.34
C THR A 366 -10.92 -30.02 20.36
N GLU A 367 -11.21 -30.56 21.54
CA GLU A 367 -12.08 -31.75 21.70
C GLU A 367 -13.54 -31.47 21.32
N VAL A 368 -13.90 -30.19 21.18
CA VAL A 368 -15.23 -29.72 20.77
C VAL A 368 -15.11 -29.09 19.39
N ASP A 369 -15.81 -29.68 18.41
CA ASP A 369 -15.93 -29.17 17.06
C ASP A 369 -16.93 -28.01 17.03
N VAL A 370 -16.48 -26.85 17.50
CA VAL A 370 -17.27 -25.61 17.43
C VAL A 370 -17.01 -24.97 16.06
N GLY A 371 -17.58 -25.59 15.02
CA GLY A 371 -17.74 -25.10 13.63
C GLY A 371 -16.61 -24.29 13.02
N GLU A 372 -15.89 -24.86 12.03
CA GLU A 372 -14.91 -24.25 11.09
C GLU A 372 -13.77 -23.36 11.67
N ALA A 373 -13.84 -22.91 12.92
CA ALA A 373 -12.92 -21.98 13.54
C ALA A 373 -11.65 -22.71 14.03
N THR A 374 -10.65 -22.78 13.16
CA THR A 374 -9.35 -23.34 13.51
C THR A 374 -8.50 -22.30 14.26
N THR A 375 -8.22 -22.55 15.55
CA THR A 375 -7.24 -21.75 16.30
C THR A 375 -5.84 -22.33 16.14
N TYR A 376 -4.81 -21.49 16.20
CA TYR A 376 -3.42 -21.91 16.09
C TYR A 376 -2.61 -21.44 17.29
N VAL A 377 -1.66 -22.26 17.73
CA VAL A 377 -0.76 -21.97 18.85
C VAL A 377 0.66 -21.72 18.36
N GLY A 378 1.37 -20.86 19.08
CA GLY A 378 2.79 -20.63 18.90
C GLY A 378 3.61 -21.79 19.42
N ASN A 379 4.68 -22.14 18.72
CA ASN A 379 5.61 -23.19 19.09
C ASN A 379 7.05 -22.75 18.83
N GLU A 380 8.03 -23.56 19.25
CA GLU A 380 9.45 -23.25 19.07
C GLU A 380 9.85 -23.18 17.60
N LYS A 381 9.16 -23.91 16.72
CA LYS A 381 9.40 -23.88 15.28
C LYS A 381 9.25 -22.46 14.72
N GLY A 382 8.28 -21.67 15.19
CA GLY A 382 8.13 -20.27 14.78
C GLY A 382 9.39 -19.42 15.02
N CYS A 383 10.11 -19.69 16.12
CA CYS A 383 11.38 -19.02 16.41
C CYS A 383 12.52 -19.56 15.54
N VAL A 384 12.64 -20.88 15.46
CA VAL A 384 13.74 -21.58 14.77
C VAL A 384 13.71 -21.36 13.26
N ASP A 385 12.53 -21.24 12.66
CA ASP A 385 12.40 -21.00 11.21
C ASP A 385 13.04 -19.66 10.79
N CYS A 386 13.05 -18.66 11.68
CA CYS A 386 13.64 -17.34 11.42
C CYS A 386 15.06 -17.17 11.98
N HIS A 387 15.36 -17.77 13.13
CA HIS A 387 16.61 -17.53 13.86
C HIS A 387 17.58 -18.72 13.89
N GLY A 388 17.17 -19.88 13.37
CA GLY A 388 17.95 -21.11 13.39
C GLY A 388 17.94 -21.84 14.73
N GLN A 389 18.71 -22.93 14.81
CA GLN A 389 18.70 -23.87 15.95
C GLN A 389 19.19 -23.26 17.27
N ALA A 390 19.95 -22.17 17.22
CA ALA A 390 20.41 -21.46 18.42
C ALA A 390 19.25 -20.89 19.26
N TYR A 391 18.05 -20.76 18.68
CA TYR A 391 16.87 -20.24 19.36
C TYR A 391 15.97 -21.32 19.98
N LEU A 392 16.33 -22.60 19.87
CA LEU A 392 15.62 -23.68 20.53
C LEU A 392 15.67 -23.52 22.06
N GLY A 393 14.56 -23.77 22.75
CA GLY A 393 14.41 -23.58 24.19
C GLY A 393 14.08 -22.15 24.63
N ILE A 394 14.30 -21.13 23.78
CA ILE A 394 14.09 -19.72 24.19
C ILE A 394 12.62 -19.46 24.54
N LEU A 395 11.68 -20.00 23.76
CA LEU A 395 10.25 -19.80 23.98
C LEU A 395 9.77 -20.35 25.35
N PRO A 396 9.91 -21.66 25.65
CA PRO A 396 9.45 -22.20 26.93
C PRO A 396 10.20 -21.64 28.13
N GLU A 397 11.51 -21.42 28.02
CA GLU A 397 12.31 -20.91 29.14
C GLU A 397 11.99 -19.44 29.45
N THR A 398 11.79 -18.61 28.42
CA THR A 398 11.37 -17.21 28.63
C THR A 398 10.00 -17.15 29.31
N GLN A 399 9.04 -17.94 28.83
CA GLN A 399 7.70 -17.95 29.40
C GLN A 399 7.74 -18.40 30.86
N LYS A 400 8.47 -19.48 31.15
CA LYS A 400 8.66 -19.99 32.52
C LYS A 400 9.27 -18.92 33.44
N LEU A 401 10.35 -18.27 33.01
CA LEU A 401 11.06 -17.29 33.83
C LEU A 401 10.22 -16.03 34.12
N VAL A 402 9.46 -15.56 33.11
CA VAL A 402 8.52 -14.44 33.28
C VAL A 402 7.40 -14.82 34.23
N ASP A 403 6.81 -16.01 34.09
CA ASP A 403 5.71 -16.48 34.94
C ASP A 403 6.17 -16.68 36.40
N GLU A 404 7.35 -17.26 36.62
CA GLU A 404 7.94 -17.43 37.96
C GLU A 404 8.25 -16.08 38.62
N THR A 405 8.77 -15.11 37.86
CA THR A 405 9.03 -13.76 38.38
C THR A 405 7.73 -13.03 38.72
N ALA A 406 6.72 -13.14 37.85
CA ALA A 406 5.40 -12.56 38.08
C ALA A 406 4.75 -13.14 39.34
N ALA A 407 4.81 -14.46 39.55
CA ALA A 407 4.26 -15.11 40.74
C ALA A 407 4.92 -14.63 42.04
N LYS A 408 6.24 -14.43 42.04
CA LYS A 408 6.96 -13.86 43.21
C LYS A 408 6.55 -12.41 43.47
N LEU A 409 6.34 -11.62 42.42
CA LEU A 409 5.83 -10.25 42.56
C LEU A 409 4.37 -10.19 43.02
N GLU A 410 3.52 -11.15 42.62
CA GLU A 410 2.17 -11.27 43.15
C GLU A 410 2.19 -11.54 44.66
N ALA A 411 3.06 -12.43 45.15
CA ALA A 411 3.22 -12.66 46.58
C ALA A 411 3.67 -11.38 47.32
N LYS A 412 4.67 -10.66 46.78
CA LYS A 412 5.12 -9.37 47.30
C LYS A 412 4.03 -8.30 47.32
N LEU A 413 3.20 -8.26 46.28
CA LEU A 413 2.06 -7.36 46.16
C LEU A 413 0.99 -7.66 47.23
N GLU A 414 0.71 -8.93 47.54
CA GLU A 414 -0.23 -9.30 48.60
C GLU A 414 0.26 -8.87 49.99
N GLU A 415 1.55 -8.97 50.29
CA GLU A 415 2.11 -8.44 51.53
C GLU A 415 2.00 -6.91 51.59
N LEU A 416 2.27 -6.21 50.48
CA LEU A 416 2.12 -4.77 50.43
C LEU A 416 0.66 -4.33 50.59
N LYS A 417 -0.31 -5.04 50.01
CA LYS A 417 -1.75 -4.77 50.20
C LYS A 417 -2.14 -4.79 51.68
N LYS A 418 -1.63 -5.77 52.45
CA LYS A 418 -1.85 -5.85 53.90
C LYS A 418 -1.27 -4.63 54.62
N ALA A 419 -0.03 -4.24 54.29
CA ALA A 419 0.62 -3.08 54.89
C ALA A 419 -0.11 -1.77 54.56
N THR A 420 -0.54 -1.58 53.31
CA THR A 420 -1.29 -0.41 52.84
C THR A 420 -2.60 -0.23 53.59
N ALA A 421 -3.30 -1.31 53.93
CA ALA A 421 -4.55 -1.27 54.70
C ALA A 421 -4.35 -0.72 56.13
N THR A 422 -3.14 -0.80 56.66
CA THR A 422 -2.78 -0.31 58.01
C THR A 422 -2.09 1.07 58.00
N ALA A 423 -1.87 1.66 56.83
CA ALA A 423 -1.21 2.95 56.69
C ALA A 423 -2.09 4.10 57.21
N THR A 424 -1.56 4.88 58.15
CA THR A 424 -2.27 6.00 58.78
C THR A 424 -2.03 7.35 58.10
N ASP A 425 -0.91 7.50 57.39
CA ASP A 425 -0.59 8.72 56.62
C ASP A 425 -1.41 8.75 55.32
N PRO A 426 -2.30 9.75 55.11
CA PRO A 426 -3.13 9.83 53.91
C PRO A 426 -2.35 9.96 52.60
N ALA A 427 -1.20 10.63 52.59
CA ALA A 427 -0.40 10.82 51.39
C ALA A 427 0.30 9.50 51.01
N LEU A 428 0.91 8.85 51.99
CA LEU A 428 1.58 7.55 51.79
C LEU A 428 0.57 6.44 51.47
N SER A 429 -0.61 6.46 52.09
CA SER A 429 -1.70 5.54 51.78
C SER A 429 -2.17 5.69 50.32
N ARG A 430 -2.27 6.92 49.81
CA ARG A 430 -2.61 7.16 48.40
C ARG A 430 -1.52 6.63 47.47
N GLU A 431 -0.26 6.99 47.73
CA GLU A 431 0.89 6.50 46.94
C GLU A 431 0.92 4.96 46.91
N ALA A 432 0.68 4.32 48.06
CA ALA A 432 0.67 2.87 48.16
C ALA A 432 -0.51 2.22 47.44
N ASN A 433 -1.71 2.82 47.49
CA ASN A 433 -2.86 2.35 46.73
C ASN A 433 -2.65 2.47 45.21
N ASP A 434 -2.05 3.57 44.76
CA ASP A 434 -1.73 3.77 43.33
C ASP A 434 -0.70 2.72 42.87
N ALA A 435 0.36 2.49 43.65
CA ALA A 435 1.36 1.46 43.35
C ALA A 435 0.76 0.03 43.33
N VAL A 436 -0.12 -0.30 44.29
CA VAL A 436 -0.84 -1.58 44.34
C VAL A 436 -1.75 -1.75 43.11
N HIS A 437 -2.47 -0.69 42.74
CA HIS A 437 -3.35 -0.69 41.57
C HIS A 437 -2.57 -0.94 40.27
N ASP A 438 -1.50 -0.17 40.07
CA ASP A 438 -0.67 -0.27 38.87
C ASP A 438 0.07 -1.61 38.77
N ALA A 439 0.60 -2.12 39.90
CA ALA A 439 1.22 -3.44 39.96
C ALA A 439 0.20 -4.56 39.67
N THR A 440 -1.01 -4.47 40.23
CA THR A 440 -2.09 -5.45 39.95
C THR A 440 -2.43 -5.47 38.46
N PHE A 441 -2.55 -4.30 37.83
CA PHE A 441 -2.80 -4.20 36.39
C PHE A 441 -1.64 -4.80 35.58
N ASN A 442 -0.40 -4.41 35.89
CA ASN A 442 0.78 -4.82 35.14
C ASN A 442 1.02 -6.34 35.19
N LEU A 443 0.87 -6.97 36.36
CA LEU A 443 1.02 -8.42 36.52
C LEU A 443 -0.06 -9.18 35.74
N ARG A 444 -1.32 -8.75 35.84
CA ARG A 444 -2.41 -9.33 35.04
C ARG A 444 -2.17 -9.15 33.54
N PHE A 445 -1.68 -7.98 33.13
CA PHE A 445 -1.38 -7.67 31.74
C PHE A 445 -0.29 -8.59 31.17
N ILE A 446 0.80 -8.82 31.91
CA ILE A 446 1.88 -9.75 31.49
C ILE A 446 1.36 -11.19 31.36
N ILE A 447 0.66 -11.70 32.37
CA ILE A 447 0.20 -13.10 32.41
C ILE A 447 -0.78 -13.37 31.25
N LYS A 448 -1.72 -12.45 31.02
CA LYS A 448 -2.70 -12.59 29.92
C LYS A 448 -2.06 -12.40 28.56
N SER A 449 -1.10 -11.49 28.45
CA SER A 449 -0.42 -11.21 27.18
C SER A 449 0.65 -12.22 26.82
N ARG A 450 1.17 -13.01 27.77
CA ARG A 450 2.33 -13.91 27.60
C ARG A 450 3.62 -13.15 27.26
N GLY A 451 4.63 -13.24 28.13
CA GLY A 451 5.87 -12.46 28.02
C GLY A 451 6.62 -12.64 26.69
N VAL A 452 6.45 -13.78 26.03
CA VAL A 452 7.10 -14.13 24.75
C VAL A 452 6.72 -13.22 23.59
N HIS A 453 5.55 -12.56 23.61
CA HIS A 453 5.20 -11.61 22.56
C HIS A 453 6.11 -10.38 22.57
N ASN A 454 6.57 -9.94 23.75
CA ASN A 454 7.53 -8.84 23.85
C ASN A 454 8.40 -8.98 25.10
N ILE A 455 9.47 -9.74 24.94
CA ILE A 455 10.37 -10.17 26.02
C ILE A 455 11.01 -8.97 26.73
N TYR A 456 11.44 -7.96 25.96
CA TYR A 456 12.08 -6.76 26.50
C TYR A 456 11.11 -5.94 27.35
N TYR A 457 9.89 -5.77 26.85
CA TYR A 457 8.84 -5.05 27.56
C TYR A 457 8.39 -5.81 28.81
N ALA A 458 8.24 -7.14 28.74
CA ALA A 458 7.95 -7.99 29.89
C ALA A 458 8.96 -7.76 31.02
N ALA A 459 10.26 -7.83 30.69
CA ALA A 459 11.33 -7.62 31.66
C ALA A 459 11.33 -6.21 32.24
N GLN A 460 11.05 -5.19 31.42
CA GLN A 460 10.97 -3.81 31.87
C GLN A 460 9.76 -3.56 32.79
N ILE A 461 8.60 -4.14 32.49
CA ILE A 461 7.41 -4.04 33.33
C ILE A 461 7.65 -4.72 34.68
N LEU A 462 8.22 -5.93 34.70
CA LEU A 462 8.50 -6.64 35.95
C LEU A 462 9.51 -5.87 36.82
N ARG A 463 10.58 -5.30 36.23
CA ARG A 463 11.53 -4.43 36.95
C ARG A 463 10.89 -3.18 37.51
N ALA A 464 10.10 -2.46 36.70
CA ALA A 464 9.45 -1.24 37.15
C ALA A 464 8.43 -1.53 38.26
N THR A 465 7.72 -2.66 38.15
CA THR A 465 6.76 -3.12 39.16
C THR A 465 7.49 -3.44 40.47
N ASP A 466 8.58 -4.20 40.43
CA ASP A 466 9.38 -4.48 41.64
C ASP A 466 9.93 -3.20 42.28
N ALA A 467 10.52 -2.30 41.49
CA ALA A 467 11.07 -1.04 41.99
C ALA A 467 9.99 -0.17 42.67
N SER A 468 8.79 -0.11 42.08
CA SER A 468 7.66 0.61 42.67
C SER A 468 7.19 -0.03 43.98
N LEU A 469 7.06 -1.36 44.03
CA LEU A 469 6.62 -2.07 45.23
C LEU A 469 7.65 -1.96 46.36
N THR A 470 8.94 -2.12 46.05
CA THR A 470 10.04 -1.99 47.02
C THR A 470 10.09 -0.58 47.60
N GLY A 471 10.05 0.46 46.76
CA GLY A 471 10.13 1.84 47.24
C GLY A 471 8.97 2.24 48.15
N VAL A 472 7.75 1.75 47.87
CA VAL A 472 6.60 1.96 48.75
C VAL A 472 6.70 1.13 50.03
N ALA A 473 7.15 -0.12 49.94
CA ALA A 473 7.35 -0.99 51.10
C ALA A 473 8.35 -0.40 52.09
N GLU A 474 9.46 0.18 51.61
CA GLU A 474 10.46 0.86 52.43
C GLU A 474 9.86 2.04 53.20
N LYS A 475 9.08 2.90 52.52
CA LYS A 475 8.39 4.03 53.15
C LYS A 475 7.36 3.58 54.20
N LEU A 476 6.64 2.49 53.92
CA LEU A 476 5.70 1.88 54.85
C LEU A 476 6.37 1.05 55.96
N LYS A 477 7.69 0.82 55.87
CA LYS A 477 8.43 -0.14 56.70
C LYS A 477 7.81 -1.55 56.67
N ALA A 478 7.20 -1.90 55.55
CA ALA A 478 6.59 -3.20 55.32
C ALA A 478 7.68 -4.23 55.02
N LYS A 479 7.57 -5.42 55.62
CA LYS A 479 8.46 -6.53 55.30
C LYS A 479 7.97 -7.19 54.01
N VAL A 480 8.76 -7.07 52.95
CA VAL A 480 8.51 -7.68 51.65
C VAL A 480 9.74 -8.48 51.22
N ASP A 481 9.53 -9.48 50.36
CA ASP A 481 10.64 -10.27 49.81
C ASP A 481 11.53 -9.41 48.91
N ASP A 482 12.84 -9.61 49.04
CA ASP A 482 13.82 -9.06 48.12
C ASP A 482 13.93 -9.96 46.89
N LEU A 483 13.60 -9.39 45.73
CA LEU A 483 13.59 -10.06 44.44
C LEU A 483 14.70 -9.55 43.52
N SER A 484 15.60 -8.71 44.03
CA SER A 484 16.63 -8.01 43.25
C SER A 484 17.57 -8.95 42.50
N GLU A 485 17.82 -10.15 43.04
CA GLU A 485 18.69 -11.17 42.43
C GLU A 485 18.04 -11.92 41.25
N LEU A 486 16.70 -11.89 41.12
CA LEU A 486 16.03 -12.62 40.05
C LEU A 486 16.52 -12.16 38.68
N PRO A 487 16.83 -13.06 37.72
CA PRO A 487 17.46 -12.68 36.45
C PRO A 487 16.74 -11.57 35.66
N VAL A 488 15.40 -11.57 35.69
CA VAL A 488 14.58 -10.54 35.02
C VAL A 488 14.71 -9.18 35.71
N ILE A 489 14.78 -9.19 37.05
CA ILE A 489 14.85 -8.00 37.89
C ILE A 489 16.26 -7.41 37.86
N SER A 490 17.29 -8.25 38.06
CA SER A 490 18.70 -7.87 38.04
C SER A 490 19.21 -7.42 36.67
N GLY A 491 18.48 -7.71 35.59
CA GLY A 491 18.90 -7.44 34.22
C GLY A 491 19.84 -8.49 33.63
N ALA A 492 20.20 -9.52 34.41
CA ALA A 492 20.99 -10.67 33.94
C ALA A 492 20.27 -11.50 32.88
N PHE A 493 18.95 -11.35 32.75
CA PHE A 493 18.09 -12.02 31.76
C PHE A 493 18.70 -12.12 30.36
N CYS A 494 19.22 -11.01 29.82
CA CYS A 494 19.78 -11.00 28.47
C CYS A 494 21.02 -11.90 28.34
N ALA A 495 21.86 -11.90 29.38
CA ALA A 495 23.11 -12.67 29.41
C ALA A 495 22.84 -14.17 29.62
N THR A 496 21.94 -14.50 30.54
CA THR A 496 21.66 -15.89 30.94
C THR A 496 20.76 -16.63 29.97
N MET A 497 19.80 -15.94 29.35
CA MET A 497 18.78 -16.57 28.52
C MET A 497 19.11 -16.49 27.02
N CYS A 498 19.50 -15.31 26.55
CA CYS A 498 19.65 -15.07 25.12
C CYS A 498 21.12 -15.22 24.70
N HIS A 499 22.01 -14.39 25.25
CA HIS A 499 23.39 -14.27 24.79
C HIS A 499 24.19 -15.57 24.96
N GLY A 500 24.05 -16.25 26.10
CA GLY A 500 24.70 -17.54 26.34
C GLY A 500 24.34 -18.60 25.30
N LYS A 501 23.08 -18.64 24.84
CA LYS A 501 22.60 -19.61 23.84
C LYS A 501 23.00 -19.26 22.42
N VAL A 502 23.02 -17.97 22.08
CA VAL A 502 23.41 -17.50 20.74
C VAL A 502 24.91 -17.30 20.57
N GLY A 503 25.72 -17.75 21.55
CA GLY A 503 27.18 -17.67 21.51
C GLY A 503 27.73 -16.23 21.66
N VAL A 504 26.90 -15.30 22.12
CA VAL A 504 27.30 -13.91 22.37
C VAL A 504 27.95 -13.85 23.75
N LYS A 505 29.24 -13.53 23.79
CA LYS A 505 29.97 -13.35 25.05
C LYS A 505 29.64 -11.98 25.64
N VAL A 506 28.80 -11.99 26.67
CA VAL A 506 28.55 -10.83 27.54
C VAL A 506 28.65 -11.32 28.98
N PRO A 507 29.39 -10.62 29.87
CA PRO A 507 30.11 -9.37 29.64
C PRO A 507 31.58 -9.55 29.20
N ALA A 508 32.21 -8.46 28.73
CA ALA A 508 33.66 -8.40 28.53
C ALA A 508 34.38 -8.42 29.88
N GLU A 509 35.59 -9.00 29.95
CA GLU A 509 36.36 -9.06 31.20
C GLU A 509 36.72 -7.66 31.74
N THR A 510 37.03 -6.74 30.81
CA THR A 510 37.36 -5.35 31.11
C THR A 510 36.69 -4.45 30.09
N VAL A 511 36.17 -3.30 30.54
CA VAL A 511 35.57 -2.27 29.68
C VAL A 511 36.20 -0.92 29.97
N LYS A 512 36.32 -0.07 28.94
CA LYS A 512 36.77 1.30 29.14
C LYS A 512 35.60 2.17 29.58
N PHE A 513 35.75 2.83 30.72
CA PHE A 513 34.83 3.85 31.19
C PHE A 513 35.61 5.12 31.53
N ARG A 514 35.32 6.22 30.80
CA ARG A 514 35.99 7.52 30.96
C ARG A 514 37.52 7.44 30.99
N GLY A 515 38.10 6.63 30.09
CA GLY A 515 39.55 6.47 29.97
C GLY A 515 40.21 5.56 31.01
N LYS A 516 39.46 5.05 32.01
CA LYS A 516 39.92 4.03 32.95
C LYS A 516 39.45 2.64 32.49
N ASP A 517 40.31 1.64 32.71
CA ASP A 517 39.95 0.23 32.54
C ASP A 517 39.18 -0.23 33.76
N MET A 518 37.92 -0.63 33.56
CA MET A 518 37.04 -1.14 34.61
C MET A 518 36.97 -2.67 34.51
N PRO A 519 37.35 -3.42 35.57
CA PRO A 519 37.24 -4.87 35.60
C PRO A 519 35.77 -5.29 35.76
N HIS A 520 35.03 -5.26 34.64
CA HIS A 520 33.60 -5.53 34.62
C HIS A 520 33.27 -6.93 35.14
N LYS A 521 34.10 -7.93 34.83
CA LYS A 521 33.88 -9.29 35.33
C LYS A 521 33.92 -9.37 36.86
N GLN A 522 34.85 -8.66 37.48
CA GLN A 522 34.98 -8.64 38.95
C GLN A 522 33.71 -8.11 39.61
N HIS A 523 33.10 -7.04 39.09
CA HIS A 523 31.85 -6.51 39.65
C HIS A 523 30.70 -7.54 39.59
N ILE A 524 30.65 -8.32 38.52
CA ILE A 524 29.65 -9.39 38.38
C ILE A 524 29.97 -10.57 39.30
N ASP A 525 31.24 -10.96 39.42
CA ASP A 525 31.72 -12.01 40.31
C ASP A 525 31.49 -11.64 41.79
N ASP A 526 31.53 -10.34 42.11
CA ASP A 526 31.18 -9.76 43.41
C ASP A 526 29.65 -9.71 43.66
N GLY A 527 28.85 -10.25 42.74
CA GLY A 527 27.40 -10.39 42.88
C GLY A 527 26.58 -9.17 42.48
N GLN A 528 27.18 -8.14 41.84
CA GLN A 528 26.44 -6.94 41.45
C GLN A 528 25.45 -7.23 40.32
N ALA A 529 24.19 -6.88 40.55
CA ALA A 529 23.16 -6.96 39.52
C ALA A 529 23.43 -5.97 38.37
N CYS A 530 23.17 -6.40 37.13
CA CYS A 530 23.49 -5.58 35.95
C CYS A 530 22.71 -4.25 35.93
N ASN A 531 21.49 -4.24 36.47
CA ASN A 531 20.62 -3.07 36.58
C ASN A 531 21.10 -2.05 37.62
N VAL A 532 22.10 -2.36 38.45
CA VAL A 532 22.74 -1.40 39.36
C VAL A 532 23.44 -0.36 38.51
N CYS A 533 24.29 -0.80 37.58
CA CYS A 533 25.11 0.07 36.74
C CYS A 533 24.45 0.45 35.42
N HIS A 534 23.53 -0.36 34.90
CA HIS A 534 22.95 -0.16 33.58
C HIS A 534 21.47 0.18 33.60
N THR A 535 21.07 0.97 32.61
CA THR A 535 19.68 1.11 32.18
C THR A 535 19.48 0.32 30.92
N PHE A 536 18.44 -0.51 30.91
CA PHE A 536 18.09 -1.36 29.79
C PHE A 536 16.89 -0.76 29.06
N GLY A 537 17.06 -0.53 27.75
CA GLY A 537 16.01 -0.02 26.88
C GLY A 537 15.80 -0.96 25.70
N VAL A 538 16.40 -0.61 24.57
CA VAL A 538 16.35 -1.41 23.35
C VAL A 538 17.58 -2.32 23.24
N HIS A 539 17.45 -3.39 22.46
CA HIS A 539 18.56 -4.33 22.23
C HIS A 539 19.79 -3.58 21.66
N LYS A 540 21.00 -3.96 22.12
CA LYS A 540 22.29 -3.28 21.86
C LYS A 540 22.43 -1.83 22.37
N ASP A 541 21.47 -1.28 23.12
CA ASP A 541 21.56 0.03 23.78
C ASP A 541 21.58 -0.13 25.30
N VAL A 542 22.70 -0.62 25.82
CA VAL A 542 22.91 -0.78 27.27
C VAL A 542 23.64 0.46 27.77
N LYS A 543 22.89 1.42 28.33
CA LYS A 543 23.44 2.69 28.81
C LYS A 543 23.89 2.58 30.24
N LEU A 544 25.07 3.13 30.55
CA LEU A 544 25.50 3.26 31.93
C LEU A 544 24.67 4.34 32.65
N LYS A 545 24.33 4.11 33.91
CA LYS A 545 23.74 5.11 34.78
C LYS A 545 24.73 6.24 35.09
N PRO A 546 24.24 7.39 35.60
CA PRO A 546 25.09 8.49 36.00
C PRO A 546 26.16 8.07 37.00
N ILE A 547 27.31 8.76 36.96
CA ILE A 547 28.49 8.47 37.81
C ILE A 547 28.20 8.53 39.31
N ALA A 548 27.14 9.22 39.72
CA ALA A 548 26.67 9.23 41.10
C ALA A 548 26.45 7.82 41.68
N VAL A 549 26.07 6.86 40.83
CA VAL A 549 25.94 5.44 41.23
C VAL A 549 27.31 4.82 41.50
N CYS A 550 28.32 5.12 40.67
CA CYS A 550 29.67 4.61 40.85
C CYS A 550 30.33 5.19 42.11
N LYS A 551 30.06 6.46 42.42
CA LYS A 551 30.56 7.14 43.62
C LYS A 551 30.11 6.52 44.94
N GLN A 552 29.06 5.69 44.95
CA GLN A 552 28.60 4.99 46.15
C GLN A 552 29.62 3.94 46.63
N CYS A 553 30.48 3.45 45.74
CA CYS A 553 31.53 2.47 46.06
C CYS A 553 32.95 2.95 45.65
N HIS A 554 33.06 4.01 44.85
CA HIS A 554 34.32 4.56 44.34
C HIS A 554 34.43 6.07 44.60
N GLU A 555 34.88 6.44 45.80
CA GLU A 555 34.98 7.83 46.26
C GLU A 555 35.91 8.72 45.41
N ASP A 556 36.85 8.12 44.67
CA ASP A 556 37.85 8.77 43.83
C ASP A 556 37.38 9.07 42.39
N MET A 557 36.13 8.72 42.04
CA MET A 557 35.57 9.03 40.73
C MET A 557 35.13 10.50 40.63
N GLN A 558 35.84 11.31 39.83
CA GLN A 558 35.51 12.72 39.60
C GLN A 558 34.28 12.88 38.68
N GLU A 559 33.44 13.89 38.98
CA GLU A 559 32.37 14.35 38.07
C GLU A 559 32.97 14.97 36.80
N ASP A 560 32.25 14.90 35.67
CA ASP A 560 32.67 15.68 34.50
C ASP A 560 32.55 17.18 34.81
N PRO A 561 33.44 18.05 34.31
CA PRO A 561 33.12 19.46 34.20
C PRO A 561 31.85 19.62 33.35
N GLU A 562 30.97 20.55 33.73
CA GLU A 562 29.75 20.87 32.98
C GLU A 562 30.06 21.00 31.47
N PRO A 563 29.17 20.52 30.57
CA PRO A 563 29.37 20.76 29.16
C PRO A 563 29.40 22.27 28.92
N GLU A 564 30.53 22.76 28.40
CA GLU A 564 30.66 24.13 27.92
C GLU A 564 29.47 24.43 27.02
N LYS A 565 28.71 25.47 27.35
CA LYS A 565 27.68 26.02 26.46
C LYS A 565 28.37 26.35 25.15
N VAL A 566 28.11 25.55 24.13
CA VAL A 566 28.43 25.92 22.75
C VAL A 566 27.58 27.14 22.44
N GLU A 567 28.19 28.32 22.48
CA GLU A 567 27.60 29.50 21.87
C GLU A 567 27.46 29.21 20.38
N ASP A 568 26.22 29.24 19.89
CA ASP A 568 25.89 29.19 18.46
C ASP A 568 26.74 30.20 17.68
N LYS A 569 27.46 29.70 16.67
CA LYS A 569 27.98 30.48 15.55
C LYS A 569 27.57 29.84 14.24
#